data_AF-A0A959CBI9-F1
#
_entry.id   AF-A0A959CBI9-F1
#
_cell.length_a   1.000
_cell.length_b   1.000
_cell.length_c   1.000
_cell.angle_alpha   90.00
_cell.angle_beta   90.00
_cell.angle_gamma   90.00
#
_symmetry.space_group_name_H-M   'P 1'
#
loop_
_entity.id
_entity.type
_entity.pdbx_description
1 polymer ?
#
loop_
_entity_poly.entity_id
_entity_poly.type
_entity_poly.pdbx_seq_one_letter_code
_entity_poly.pdbx_strand_id
1 'polypeptide(L)'
;MQACSSVKKSSKTQTSSAPSALSSRSGGDRNQVYADRFGSSAILEMERDGIPASITLAQGILESGAGTSELAQNANNHFGIKCGTGWNGKTYQKKDDDRDANGNLIESCFRKYDKVEDSFHDHGEFLR
;
A
#
# COMPACT_ATOMS: atom_id res chain seq x y z
N MET A 1 46.96 -32.98 50.54
CA MET A 1 47.33 -31.64 50.01
C MET A 1 46.11 -31.08 49.31
N GLN A 2 45.57 -29.99 49.89
CA GLN A 2 44.64 -28.97 49.37
C GLN A 2 43.30 -29.38 48.70
N ALA A 3 42.33 -28.51 48.94
CA ALA A 3 40.89 -28.69 48.85
C ALA A 3 40.23 -27.73 47.85
N CYS A 4 38.90 -27.92 47.64
CA CYS A 4 37.89 -26.93 47.21
C CYS A 4 37.99 -26.44 45.73
N SER A 5 36.94 -26.15 44.96
CA SER A 5 35.53 -25.83 45.23
C SER A 5 34.69 -26.04 43.96
N SER A 6 33.37 -26.22 44.12
CA SER A 6 32.38 -26.09 43.06
C SER A 6 32.37 -24.69 42.44
N VAL A 7 32.23 -24.62 41.11
CA VAL A 7 31.71 -23.44 40.42
C VAL A 7 30.68 -23.87 39.38
N LYS A 8 29.42 -23.50 39.62
CA LYS A 8 28.32 -23.55 38.65
C LYS A 8 28.64 -22.57 37.52
N LYS A 9 28.38 -22.93 36.26
CA LYS A 9 28.26 -21.92 35.20
C LYS A 9 27.01 -22.11 34.37
N SER A 10 26.17 -21.09 34.53
CA SER A 10 24.88 -20.81 33.93
C SER A 10 24.89 -20.90 32.40
N SER A 11 23.77 -21.38 31.86
CA SER A 11 23.30 -21.05 30.52
C SER A 11 23.31 -19.52 30.33
N LYS A 12 23.90 -19.06 29.22
CA LYS A 12 23.62 -17.75 28.63
C LYS A 12 23.61 -17.89 27.11
N THR A 13 22.41 -18.09 26.59
CA THR A 13 21.99 -17.72 25.24
C THR A 13 22.46 -16.30 24.98
N GLN A 14 23.27 -16.10 23.94
CA GLN A 14 23.63 -14.77 23.48
C GLN A 14 22.50 -14.23 22.61
N THR A 15 21.54 -13.58 23.27
CA THR A 15 20.62 -12.63 22.66
C THR A 15 21.41 -11.36 22.35
N SER A 16 21.70 -11.08 21.08
CA SER A 16 22.13 -9.75 20.64
C SER A 16 20.91 -8.97 20.15
N SER A 17 20.10 -8.50 21.11
CA SER A 17 19.04 -7.53 20.86
C SER A 17 19.69 -6.18 20.50
N ALA A 18 19.64 -5.82 19.22
CA ALA A 18 19.83 -4.43 18.81
C ALA A 18 18.86 -3.52 19.59
N PRO A 19 19.25 -2.30 19.99
CA PRO A 19 18.38 -1.44 20.76
C PRO A 19 17.25 -0.94 19.85
N SER A 20 16.05 -1.45 20.10
CA SER A 20 14.81 -0.92 19.51
C SER A 20 14.50 0.41 20.20
N ALA A 21 15.11 1.49 19.71
CA ALA A 21 14.66 2.84 20.02
C ALA A 21 13.45 3.16 19.13
N LEU A 22 12.34 2.45 19.35
CA LEU A 22 11.06 2.77 18.75
C LEU A 22 10.51 4.00 19.47
N SER A 23 10.84 5.18 18.95
CA SER A 23 10.20 6.43 19.33
C SER A 23 8.69 6.26 19.17
N SER A 24 7.95 6.35 20.28
CA SER A 24 6.49 6.28 20.29
C SER A 24 5.92 7.49 19.53
N ARG A 25 5.72 7.35 18.22
CA ARG A 25 4.92 8.31 17.46
C ARG A 25 3.46 8.07 17.82
N SER A 26 2.87 9.03 18.55
CA SER A 26 1.43 9.13 18.71
C SER A 26 0.82 9.32 17.31
N GLY A 27 0.02 8.33 16.87
CA GLY A 27 -0.47 8.19 15.49
C GLY A 27 0.45 7.27 14.69
N GLY A 28 0.00 6.05 14.41
CA GLY A 28 0.76 5.06 13.63
C GLY A 28 1.21 5.64 12.28
N ASP A 29 2.40 5.26 11.82
CA ASP A 29 2.88 5.64 10.49
C ASP A 29 1.84 5.25 9.45
N ARG A 30 1.28 6.22 8.74
CA ARG A 30 0.21 6.00 7.75
C ARG A 30 0.64 5.01 6.67
N ASN A 31 1.91 5.02 6.30
CA ASN A 31 2.44 4.08 5.32
C ASN A 31 2.47 2.67 5.87
N GLN A 32 2.85 2.50 7.15
CA GLN A 32 2.79 1.21 7.83
C GLN A 32 1.34 0.72 7.95
N VAL A 33 0.42 1.57 8.37
CA VAL A 33 -1.02 1.23 8.47
C VAL A 33 -1.59 0.81 7.11
N TYR A 34 -1.21 1.52 6.05
CA TYR A 34 -1.61 1.16 4.69
C TYR A 34 -1.03 -0.19 4.27
N ALA A 35 0.27 -0.42 4.51
CA ALA A 35 0.93 -1.69 4.21
C ALA A 35 0.33 -2.85 5.00
N ASP A 36 0.00 -2.66 6.27
CA ASP A 36 -0.65 -3.66 7.11
C ASP A 36 -2.05 -4.00 6.58
N ARG A 37 -2.77 -3.00 6.07
CA ARG A 37 -4.13 -3.17 5.56
C ARG A 37 -4.19 -3.85 4.19
N PHE A 38 -3.30 -3.47 3.27
CA PHE A 38 -3.36 -3.92 1.86
C PHE A 38 -2.23 -4.86 1.45
N GLY A 39 -1.35 -5.22 2.39
CA GLY A 39 -0.23 -6.13 2.13
C GLY A 39 -0.67 -7.48 1.56
N SER A 40 -1.73 -8.06 2.14
CA SER A 40 -2.30 -9.32 1.63
C SER A 40 -2.84 -9.17 0.20
N SER A 41 -3.52 -8.06 -0.11
CA SER A 41 -4.04 -7.81 -1.46
C SER A 41 -2.92 -7.67 -2.48
N ALA A 42 -1.83 -6.97 -2.13
CA ALA A 42 -0.66 -6.86 -3.00
C ALA A 42 0.08 -8.18 -3.21
N ILE A 43 0.11 -9.07 -2.21
CA ILE A 43 0.66 -10.43 -2.35
C ILE A 43 -0.21 -11.26 -3.30
N LEU A 44 -1.53 -11.19 -3.18
CA LEU A 44 -2.44 -11.89 -4.08
C LEU A 44 -2.25 -11.46 -5.54
N GLU A 45 -2.15 -10.16 -5.80
CA GLU A 45 -1.89 -9.68 -7.16
C GLU A 45 -0.45 -9.96 -7.61
N MET A 46 0.53 -10.03 -6.72
CA MET A 46 1.87 -10.53 -7.07
C MET A 46 1.83 -11.97 -7.57
N GLU A 47 1.07 -12.84 -6.91
CA GLU A 47 0.91 -14.24 -7.34
C GLU A 47 0.16 -14.34 -8.67
N ARG A 48 -0.83 -13.47 -8.88
CA ARG A 48 -1.63 -13.42 -10.12
C ARG A 48 -0.83 -12.88 -11.30
N ASP A 49 -0.13 -11.77 -11.10
CA ASP A 49 0.41 -10.93 -12.17
C ASP A 49 1.91 -11.05 -12.34
N GLY A 50 2.62 -11.53 -11.32
CA GLY A 50 4.08 -11.64 -11.30
C GLY A 50 4.78 -10.32 -10.93
N ILE A 51 4.02 -9.28 -10.59
CA ILE A 51 4.55 -7.97 -10.16
C ILE A 51 4.85 -8.03 -8.66
N PRO A 52 6.09 -7.75 -8.20
CA PRO A 52 6.41 -7.85 -6.78
C PRO A 52 5.48 -7.00 -5.91
N ALA A 53 4.92 -7.60 -4.84
CA ALA A 53 3.96 -6.94 -3.95
C ALA A 53 4.48 -5.62 -3.37
N SER A 54 5.79 -5.50 -3.17
CA SER A 54 6.45 -4.28 -2.72
C SER A 54 6.28 -3.11 -3.69
N ILE A 55 6.31 -3.37 -5.00
CA ILE A 55 6.10 -2.36 -6.04
C ILE A 55 4.64 -1.90 -6.04
N THR A 56 3.69 -2.84 -6.04
CA THR A 56 2.25 -2.55 -5.96
C THR A 56 1.90 -1.75 -4.71
N LEU A 57 2.46 -2.12 -3.54
CA LEU A 57 2.25 -1.36 -2.31
C LEU A 57 2.87 0.04 -2.36
N ALA A 58 4.09 0.17 -2.88
CA ALA A 58 4.75 1.46 -2.98
C ALA A 58 3.96 2.42 -3.88
N GLN A 59 3.50 1.95 -5.04
CA GLN A 59 2.63 2.72 -5.93
C GLN A 59 1.30 3.04 -5.27
N GLY A 60 0.64 2.04 -4.66
CA GLY A 60 -0.60 2.26 -3.94
C GLY A 60 -0.48 3.35 -2.86
N ILE A 61 0.61 3.35 -2.08
CA ILE A 61 0.89 4.40 -1.09
C ILE A 61 1.08 5.76 -1.76
N LEU A 62 1.89 5.84 -2.81
CA LEU A 62 2.22 7.10 -3.49
C LEU A 62 0.97 7.72 -4.14
N GLU A 63 0.28 6.96 -4.97
CA GLU A 63 -0.83 7.43 -5.80
C GLU A 63 -2.09 7.74 -4.97
N SER A 64 -2.34 6.97 -3.92
CA SER A 64 -3.48 7.19 -3.03
C SER A 64 -3.20 8.14 -1.86
N GLY A 65 -1.95 8.60 -1.70
CA GLY A 65 -1.52 9.30 -0.49
C GLY A 65 -1.77 8.48 0.77
N ALA A 66 -1.36 7.21 0.77
CA ALA A 66 -1.65 6.20 1.79
C ALA A 66 -3.16 6.08 2.11
N GLY A 67 -3.99 6.04 1.07
CA GLY A 67 -5.45 5.87 1.14
C GLY A 67 -6.22 7.14 1.53
N THR A 68 -5.57 8.29 1.59
CA THR A 68 -6.19 9.55 2.04
C THR A 68 -6.59 10.49 0.90
N SER A 69 -6.28 10.17 -0.35
CA SER A 69 -6.75 10.96 -1.48
C SER A 69 -8.28 10.90 -1.61
N GLU A 70 -8.88 11.97 -2.13
CA GLU A 70 -10.33 12.02 -2.38
C GLU A 70 -10.81 10.83 -3.22
N LEU A 71 -10.03 10.48 -4.25
CA LEU A 71 -10.35 9.39 -5.17
C LEU A 71 -10.28 8.01 -4.47
N ALA A 72 -9.29 7.81 -3.60
CA ALA A 72 -9.19 6.58 -2.82
C ALA A 72 -10.37 6.44 -1.84
N GLN A 73 -10.74 7.51 -1.14
CA GLN A 73 -11.81 7.47 -0.14
C GLN A 73 -13.21 7.33 -0.75
N ASN A 74 -13.48 8.04 -1.85
CA ASN A 74 -14.84 8.17 -2.39
C ASN A 74 -15.13 7.21 -3.56
N ALA A 75 -14.09 6.69 -4.19
CA ALA A 75 -14.20 5.81 -5.35
C ALA A 75 -13.49 4.45 -5.17
N ASN A 76 -12.87 4.20 -4.01
CA ASN A 76 -12.01 3.02 -3.78
C ASN A 76 -10.93 2.84 -4.87
N ASN A 77 -10.52 3.93 -5.52
CA ASN A 77 -9.55 3.90 -6.62
C ASN A 77 -8.21 4.44 -6.11
N HIS A 78 -7.31 3.51 -5.79
CA HIS A 78 -6.03 3.81 -5.17
C HIS A 78 -4.90 4.13 -6.16
N PHE A 79 -5.14 3.91 -7.46
CA PHE A 79 -4.12 3.98 -8.51
C PHE A 79 -4.43 5.01 -9.59
N GLY A 80 -5.47 5.84 -9.40
CA GLY A 80 -5.81 6.90 -10.34
C GLY A 80 -6.29 6.41 -11.71
N ILE A 81 -6.85 5.20 -11.78
CA ILE A 81 -7.20 4.58 -13.08
C ILE A 81 -8.37 5.34 -13.72
N LYS A 82 -8.12 5.96 -14.88
CA LYS A 82 -9.15 6.65 -15.68
C LYS A 82 -10.11 5.64 -16.32
N CYS A 83 -11.34 6.06 -16.62
CA CYS A 83 -12.37 5.20 -17.22
C CYS A 83 -11.88 4.58 -18.55
N GLY A 84 -11.28 5.39 -19.44
CA GLY A 84 -10.95 4.94 -20.79
C GLY A 84 -12.19 4.55 -21.59
N THR A 85 -11.99 3.95 -22.77
CA THR A 85 -13.09 3.62 -23.71
C THR A 85 -13.83 2.33 -23.40
N GLY A 86 -13.24 1.41 -22.63
CA GLY A 86 -13.79 0.07 -22.37
C GLY A 86 -14.45 -0.12 -21.00
N TRP A 87 -14.44 0.92 -20.15
CA TRP A 87 -14.99 0.81 -18.80
C TRP A 87 -16.52 0.96 -18.79
N ASN A 88 -17.20 -0.08 -18.32
CA ASN A 88 -18.65 -0.12 -18.18
C ASN A 88 -19.11 -0.14 -16.70
N GLY A 89 -18.17 0.02 -15.77
CA GLY A 89 -18.44 0.01 -14.33
C GLY A 89 -18.83 1.38 -13.79
N LYS A 90 -18.86 1.50 -12.45
CA LYS A 90 -19.15 2.78 -11.78
C LYS A 90 -18.05 3.79 -12.06
N THR A 91 -18.40 5.07 -12.06
CA THR A 91 -17.46 6.17 -12.33
C THR A 91 -17.44 7.19 -11.20
N TYR A 92 -16.37 7.96 -11.15
CA TYR A 92 -16.23 9.13 -10.28
C TYR A 92 -15.65 10.28 -11.10
N GLN A 93 -16.40 11.38 -11.18
CA GLN A 93 -15.97 12.60 -11.87
C GLN A 93 -15.27 13.52 -10.89
N LYS A 94 -14.08 14.00 -11.23
CA LYS A 94 -13.40 15.07 -10.48
C LYS A 94 -12.57 15.92 -11.43
N LYS A 95 -12.29 17.16 -11.02
CA LYS A 95 -11.31 17.99 -11.75
C LYS A 95 -9.90 17.44 -11.53
N ASP A 96 -9.19 17.28 -12.64
CA ASP A 96 -7.78 16.87 -12.67
C ASP A 96 -7.07 17.73 -13.74
N ASP A 97 -6.42 17.12 -14.72
CA ASP A 97 -5.64 17.80 -15.76
C ASP A 97 -6.26 17.78 -17.15
N ASP A 98 -7.37 17.06 -17.35
CA ASP A 98 -8.03 16.96 -18.67
C ASP A 98 -8.57 18.32 -19.14
N ARG A 99 -8.41 18.57 -20.44
CA ARG A 99 -8.85 19.81 -21.11
C ARG A 99 -9.71 19.53 -22.32
N ASP A 100 -10.66 20.43 -22.59
CA ASP A 100 -11.42 20.44 -23.84
C ASP A 100 -10.53 20.88 -25.03
N ALA A 101 -11.10 20.82 -26.25
CA ALA A 101 -10.41 21.24 -27.47
C ALA A 101 -9.98 22.72 -27.48
N ASN A 102 -10.56 23.54 -26.61
CA ASN A 102 -10.24 24.96 -26.46
C ASN A 102 -9.22 25.20 -25.33
N GLY A 103 -8.74 24.15 -24.66
CA GLY A 103 -7.78 24.22 -23.57
C GLY A 103 -8.39 24.54 -22.20
N ASN A 104 -9.71 24.52 -22.04
CA ASN A 104 -10.35 24.72 -20.74
C ASN A 104 -10.30 23.43 -19.91
N LEU A 105 -10.06 23.54 -18.61
CA LEU A 105 -10.12 22.38 -17.70
C LEU A 105 -11.53 21.79 -17.66
N ILE A 106 -11.63 20.48 -17.81
CA ILE A 106 -12.86 19.70 -17.70
C ILE A 106 -12.71 18.64 -16.60
N GLU A 107 -13.82 18.02 -16.22
CA GLU A 107 -13.76 16.90 -15.27
C GLU A 107 -13.20 15.66 -15.96
N SER A 108 -12.28 15.00 -15.26
CA SER A 108 -11.74 13.70 -15.62
C SER A 108 -12.64 12.57 -15.10
N CYS A 109 -12.78 11.52 -15.91
CA CYS A 109 -13.49 10.31 -15.52
C CYS A 109 -12.54 9.29 -14.93
N PHE A 110 -12.79 8.91 -13.68
CA PHE A 110 -12.08 7.84 -12.99
C PHE A 110 -12.99 6.63 -12.77
N ARG A 111 -12.38 5.44 -12.81
CA ARG A 111 -13.06 4.21 -12.41
C ARG A 111 -13.42 4.29 -10.92
N LYS A 112 -14.60 3.79 -10.57
CA LYS A 112 -15.05 3.62 -9.19
C LYS A 112 -15.31 2.15 -8.92
N TYR A 113 -14.78 1.69 -7.80
CA TYR A 113 -14.83 0.29 -7.41
C TYR A 113 -15.72 0.09 -6.18
N ASP A 114 -16.27 -1.11 -6.04
CA ASP A 114 -17.03 -1.49 -4.85
C ASP A 114 -16.09 -1.79 -3.69
N LYS A 115 -14.90 -2.32 -3.98
CA LYS A 115 -13.85 -2.61 -3.01
C LYS A 115 -12.51 -2.04 -3.46
N VAL A 116 -11.63 -1.78 -2.50
CA VAL A 116 -10.28 -1.30 -2.79
C VAL A 116 -9.48 -2.36 -3.54
N GLU A 117 -9.68 -3.62 -3.19
CA GLU A 117 -9.03 -4.79 -3.81
C GLU A 117 -9.29 -4.86 -5.31
N ASP A 118 -10.47 -4.44 -5.78
CA ASP A 118 -10.77 -4.40 -7.22
C ASP A 118 -9.86 -3.39 -7.95
N SER A 119 -9.48 -2.28 -7.29
CA SER A 119 -8.51 -1.33 -7.85
C SER A 119 -7.09 -1.87 -7.87
N PHE A 120 -6.72 -2.75 -6.91
CA PHE A 120 -5.42 -3.45 -6.92
C PHE A 120 -5.35 -4.44 -8.09
N HIS A 121 -6.42 -5.20 -8.31
CA HIS A 121 -6.51 -6.13 -9.42
C HIS A 121 -6.43 -5.41 -10.77
N ASP A 122 -7.20 -4.33 -10.95
CA ASP A 122 -7.22 -3.56 -12.20
C ASP A 122 -5.88 -2.83 -12.46
N HIS A 123 -5.15 -2.44 -11.40
CA HIS A 123 -3.78 -1.92 -11.51
C HIS A 123 -2.80 -2.99 -12.00
N GLY A 124 -2.93 -4.22 -11.50
CA GLY A 124 -2.15 -5.36 -11.96
C GLY A 124 -2.35 -5.65 -13.45
N GLU A 125 -3.61 -5.71 -13.89
CA GLU A 125 -3.99 -5.90 -15.30
C GLU A 125 -3.46 -4.78 -16.22
N PHE A 126 -3.35 -3.54 -15.73
CA PHE A 126 -2.80 -2.43 -16.51
C PHE A 126 -1.28 -2.56 -16.78
N LEU A 127 -0.55 -3.28 -15.92
CA LEU A 127 0.90 -3.38 -15.97
C LEU A 127 1.42 -4.64 -16.70
N ARG A 128 0.54 -5.57 -17.07
CA ARG A 128 0.88 -6.77 -17.85
C ARG A 128 0.98 -6.47 -19.34
#